data_AF-A0A1G3RAE2-F1
#
_entry.id   AF-A0A1G3RAE2-F1
#
_cell.length_a   1.000
_cell.length_b   1.000
_cell.length_c   1.000
_cell.angle_alpha   90.00
_cell.angle_beta   90.00
_cell.angle_gamma   90.00
#
_symmetry.space_group_name_H-M   'P 1'
#
loop_
_entity.id
_entity.type
_entity.pdbx_description
1 polymer ?
#
loop_
_entity_poly.entity_id
_entity_poly.type
_entity_poly.pdbx_seq_one_letter_code
_entity_poly.pdbx_strand_id
1 'polypeptide(L)'
;MIAAIQPRELERRRERVRRAWAYRRVDHLPLGFILEDTSRYSLRELCQDGRKQLEMNIRSIDRLLRLLPDDYLPAARLWPGYMTIATMFGLTVHWGEDPMQPPGVGEHPIRDLSQVYGLARPDPRRDGLMPFILTWTREFARALPPGVCLAGPDLGGPLNTAKDLFETNLLFTAAYDDPRAFQAFLSMAAEVQASCYREVIAAAGGLDRLTCIDFDPLWAPEGRKGFVSDDVCAGLSPEHFVRFSRPFNNLIFREWPGGRLHNCGPHPAAGHYLDHDPPLNGLNCSFRYTRGELPRLREAFRGRGIVELMFDNGETAVQILQGFEEALAALVPEVVAIPVIWLNQSWSDGDIRGLYEDLRGAAGRAARHMRWVGEE
;
A
#
# COMPACT_ATOMS: atom_id res chain seq x y z
N MET A 1 10.76 15.35 17.95
CA MET A 1 10.10 14.41 18.89
C MET A 1 10.31 12.95 18.52
N ILE A 2 10.67 12.64 17.28
CA ILE A 2 11.16 11.34 16.82
C ILE A 2 12.30 10.79 17.69
N ALA A 3 13.19 11.66 18.20
CA ALA A 3 14.27 11.26 19.12
C ALA A 3 13.79 10.79 20.51
N ALA A 4 12.52 10.98 20.86
CA ALA A 4 11.96 10.64 22.17
C ALA A 4 11.00 9.42 22.12
N ILE A 5 10.93 8.70 21.00
CA ILE A 5 10.09 7.50 20.87
C ILE A 5 10.56 6.46 21.90
N GLN A 6 9.67 6.10 22.83
CA GLN A 6 9.95 5.10 23.84
C GLN A 6 9.85 3.69 23.23
N PRO A 7 10.91 2.86 23.24
CA PRO A 7 10.86 1.53 22.62
C PRO A 7 9.74 0.63 23.16
N ARG A 8 9.47 0.70 24.46
CA ARG A 8 8.38 -0.05 25.11
C ARG A 8 7.00 0.35 24.60
N GLU A 9 6.81 1.64 24.34
CA GLU A 9 5.57 2.18 23.80
C GLU A 9 5.35 1.67 22.38
N LEU A 10 6.37 1.79 21.53
CA LEU A 10 6.33 1.31 20.16
C LEU A 10 6.03 -0.19 20.08
N GLU A 11 6.64 -0.99 20.96
CA GLU A 11 6.41 -2.42 21.01
C GLU A 11 4.98 -2.77 21.45
N ARG A 12 4.39 -2.03 22.41
CA ARG A 12 2.97 -2.19 22.77
C ARG A 12 2.05 -1.96 21.56
N ARG A 13 2.33 -0.92 20.77
CA ARG A 13 1.57 -0.59 19.55
C ARG A 13 1.69 -1.70 18.50
N ARG A 14 2.92 -2.18 18.26
CA ARG A 14 3.18 -3.30 17.34
C ARG A 14 2.46 -4.56 17.78
N GLU A 15 2.48 -4.88 19.06
CA GLU A 15 1.80 -6.08 19.57
C GLU A 15 0.28 -6.02 19.37
N ARG A 16 -0.36 -4.84 19.48
CA ARG A 16 -1.78 -4.70 19.12
C ARG A 16 -2.02 -5.08 17.66
N VAL A 17 -1.18 -4.58 16.75
CA VAL A 17 -1.27 -4.93 15.32
C VAL A 17 -1.03 -6.43 15.11
N ARG A 18 0.00 -7.03 15.73
CA ARG A 18 0.26 -8.48 15.63
C ARG A 18 -0.92 -9.30 16.11
N ARG A 19 -1.53 -8.94 17.23
CA ARG A 19 -2.71 -9.63 17.78
C ARG A 19 -3.90 -9.53 16.84
N ALA A 20 -4.22 -8.32 16.37
CA ALA A 20 -5.33 -8.13 15.42
C ALA A 20 -5.11 -8.95 14.13
N TRP A 21 -3.90 -8.93 13.58
CA TRP A 21 -3.53 -9.71 12.39
C TRP A 21 -3.53 -11.22 12.60
N ALA A 22 -3.36 -11.67 13.84
CA ALA A 22 -3.47 -13.07 14.24
C ALA A 22 -4.88 -13.43 14.73
N TYR A 23 -5.87 -12.56 14.57
CA TYR A 23 -7.24 -12.78 15.07
C TYR A 23 -7.30 -13.06 16.58
N ARG A 24 -6.37 -12.48 17.35
CA ARG A 24 -6.32 -12.52 18.81
C ARG A 24 -6.94 -11.25 19.39
N ARG A 25 -7.55 -11.40 20.57
CA ARG A 25 -8.28 -10.32 21.24
C ARG A 25 -7.41 -9.09 21.48
N VAL A 26 -7.94 -7.92 21.18
CA VAL A 26 -7.34 -6.60 21.46
C VAL A 26 -8.35 -5.70 22.18
N ASP A 27 -7.88 -4.62 22.79
CA ASP A 27 -8.70 -3.63 23.49
C ASP A 27 -9.48 -2.73 22.52
N HIS A 28 -8.89 -2.43 21.37
CA HIS A 28 -9.52 -1.82 20.20
C HIS A 28 -8.83 -2.29 18.92
N LEU A 29 -9.53 -2.24 17.78
CA LEU A 29 -8.93 -2.52 16.48
C LEU A 29 -7.87 -1.46 16.15
N PRO A 30 -6.76 -1.81 15.46
CA PRO A 30 -5.73 -0.83 15.09
C PRO A 30 -6.30 0.31 14.23
N LEU A 31 -5.69 1.50 14.35
CA LEU A 31 -6.00 2.68 13.54
C LEU A 31 -4.76 3.13 12.77
N GLY A 32 -4.90 3.36 11.47
CA GLY A 32 -3.85 3.90 10.61
C GLY A 32 -3.99 5.39 10.41
N PHE A 33 -2.90 6.13 10.56
CA PHE A 33 -2.86 7.58 10.29
C PHE A 33 -1.62 7.93 9.48
N ILE A 34 -1.83 8.74 8.45
CA ILE A 34 -0.82 9.23 7.53
C ILE A 34 -1.05 10.73 7.40
N LEU A 35 0.02 11.51 7.36
CA LEU A 35 -0.07 12.95 7.17
C LEU A 35 0.92 13.38 6.08
N GLU A 36 0.39 13.96 5.01
CA GLU A 36 1.19 14.57 3.95
C GLU A 36 1.06 16.09 4.03
N ASP A 37 2.01 16.72 4.73
CA ASP A 37 2.04 18.17 4.88
C ASP A 37 2.73 18.82 3.67
N THR A 38 1.95 19.16 2.65
CA THR A 38 2.43 19.81 1.41
C THR A 38 2.47 21.34 1.51
N SER A 39 2.38 21.92 2.72
CA SER A 39 2.39 23.39 2.91
C SER A 39 3.70 24.10 2.48
N ARG A 40 4.80 23.36 2.34
CA ARG A 40 6.12 23.91 1.99
C ARG A 40 6.57 23.61 0.56
N TYR A 41 6.10 22.49 0.03
CA TYR A 41 6.59 21.94 -1.23
C TYR A 41 5.41 21.40 -2.02
N SER A 42 5.42 21.66 -3.31
CA SER A 42 4.50 21.00 -4.24
C SER A 42 4.75 19.50 -4.30
N LEU A 43 3.76 18.74 -4.77
CA LEU A 43 3.92 17.30 -5.00
C LEU A 43 5.07 17.02 -5.96
N ARG A 44 5.20 17.82 -7.02
CA ARG A 44 6.30 17.74 -7.98
C ARG A 44 7.68 17.85 -7.32
N GLU A 45 7.86 18.86 -6.46
CA GLU A 45 9.11 19.03 -5.74
C GLU A 45 9.42 17.85 -4.81
N LEU A 46 8.41 17.30 -4.14
CA LEU A 46 8.57 16.15 -3.26
C LEU A 46 8.97 14.88 -4.04
N CYS A 47 8.44 14.68 -5.24
CA CYS A 47 8.81 13.56 -6.10
C CYS A 47 10.21 13.68 -6.71
N GLN A 48 10.76 14.89 -6.80
CA GLN A 48 12.05 15.18 -7.44
C GLN A 48 13.19 15.37 -6.44
N ASP A 49 12.89 15.54 -5.15
CA ASP A 49 13.88 15.82 -4.11
C ASP A 49 13.61 15.06 -2.81
N GLY A 50 14.37 13.98 -2.60
CA GLY A 50 14.29 13.16 -1.40
C GLY A 50 14.60 13.91 -0.11
N ARG A 51 15.36 15.01 -0.14
CA ARG A 51 15.60 15.82 1.08
C ARG A 51 14.36 16.59 1.49
N LYS A 52 13.64 17.17 0.53
CA LYS A 52 12.34 17.82 0.78
C LYS A 52 11.32 16.81 1.31
N GLN A 53 11.30 15.61 0.71
CA GLN A 53 10.43 14.54 1.17
C GLN A 53 10.79 14.04 2.58
N LEU A 54 12.08 13.93 2.92
CA LEU A 54 12.53 13.59 4.27
C LEU A 54 12.11 14.66 5.29
N GLU A 55 12.29 15.95 4.97
CA GLU A 55 11.87 17.06 5.83
C GLU A 55 10.36 17.03 6.10
N MET A 56 9.56 16.84 5.04
CA MET A 56 8.12 16.67 5.15
C MET A 56 7.76 15.49 6.07
N ASN A 57 8.35 14.32 5.84
CA ASN A 57 8.11 13.12 6.64
C ASN A 57 8.44 13.35 8.12
N ILE A 58 9.60 13.95 8.43
CA ILE A 58 10.00 14.27 9.81
C ILE A 58 8.95 15.15 10.50
N ARG A 59 8.48 16.21 9.81
CA ARG A 59 7.45 17.10 10.34
C ARG A 59 6.11 16.39 10.57
N SER A 60 5.67 15.60 9.60
CA SER A 60 4.43 14.84 9.69
C SER A 60 4.47 13.81 10.83
N ILE A 61 5.55 13.03 10.92
CA ILE A 61 5.75 12.03 11.96
C ILE A 61 5.82 12.70 13.34
N ASP A 62 6.58 13.80 13.48
CA ASP A 62 6.66 14.54 14.74
C ASP A 62 5.30 15.06 15.18
N ARG A 63 4.47 15.51 14.24
CA ARG A 63 3.11 15.97 14.53
C ARG A 63 2.23 14.81 14.98
N LEU A 64 2.18 13.71 14.24
CA LEU A 64 1.34 12.55 14.59
C LEU A 64 1.78 11.89 15.90
N LEU A 65 3.08 11.80 16.20
CA LEU A 65 3.58 11.29 17.48
C LEU A 65 3.10 12.12 18.69
N ARG A 66 2.89 13.44 18.54
CA ARG A 66 2.31 14.28 19.60
C ARG A 66 0.82 14.07 19.77
N LEU A 67 0.11 13.82 18.67
CA LEU A 67 -1.34 13.84 18.63
C LEU A 67 -1.96 12.47 18.89
N LEU A 68 -1.23 11.39 18.59
CA LEU A 68 -1.71 10.02 18.58
C LEU A 68 -0.87 9.14 19.52
N PRO A 69 -1.12 9.19 20.84
CA PRO A 69 -0.24 8.60 21.84
C PRO A 69 -0.31 7.07 21.93
N ASP A 70 -1.27 6.41 21.28
CA ASP A 70 -1.56 5.00 21.56
C ASP A 70 -1.55 4.07 20.34
N ASP A 71 -1.71 4.57 19.11
CA ASP A 71 -1.83 3.72 17.91
C ASP A 71 -0.81 4.01 16.83
N TYR A 72 -0.23 5.22 16.81
CA TYR A 72 0.60 5.63 15.69
C TYR A 72 1.92 4.87 15.65
N LEU A 73 2.12 4.04 14.63
CA LEU A 73 3.41 3.45 14.28
C LEU A 73 4.08 4.39 13.25
N PRO A 74 5.17 5.08 13.63
CA PRO A 74 5.74 6.10 12.76
C PRO A 74 6.40 5.45 11.54
N ALA A 75 6.02 5.94 10.37
CA ALA A 75 6.57 5.51 9.09
C ALA A 75 6.86 6.73 8.22
N ALA A 76 7.98 6.67 7.48
CA ALA A 76 8.31 7.65 6.45
C ALA A 76 7.99 7.07 5.08
N ARG A 77 7.21 7.79 4.27
CA ARG A 77 6.89 7.41 2.90
C ARG A 77 7.91 7.99 1.94
N LEU A 78 8.48 7.12 1.10
CA LEU A 78 9.34 7.49 -0.01
C LEU A 78 8.54 7.31 -1.30
N TRP A 79 8.34 8.38 -2.07
CA TRP A 79 7.48 8.35 -3.24
C TRP A 79 7.97 9.34 -4.31
N PRO A 80 8.78 8.89 -5.29
CA PRO A 80 9.13 9.68 -6.47
C PRO A 80 8.04 9.62 -7.57
N GLY A 81 6.96 8.85 -7.35
CA GLY A 81 5.90 8.58 -8.32
C GLY A 81 5.71 7.08 -8.56
N TYR A 82 4.56 6.69 -9.11
CA TYR A 82 4.17 5.29 -9.33
C TYR A 82 4.72 4.68 -10.63
N MET A 83 5.28 5.48 -11.54
CA MET A 83 5.82 5.04 -12.84
C MET A 83 7.21 4.38 -12.75
N THR A 84 7.68 4.05 -11.55
CA THR A 84 9.07 3.63 -11.32
C THR A 84 9.48 2.52 -12.29
N ILE A 85 8.71 1.43 -12.35
CA ILE A 85 9.01 0.31 -13.24
C ILE A 85 8.98 0.74 -14.71
N ALA A 86 7.97 1.52 -15.12
CA ALA A 86 7.87 2.02 -16.48
C ALA A 86 9.11 2.82 -16.91
N THR A 87 9.65 3.67 -16.03
CA THR A 87 10.88 4.44 -16.32
C THR A 87 12.12 3.56 -16.45
N MET A 88 12.14 2.39 -15.80
CA MET A 88 13.23 1.43 -15.96
C MET A 88 13.24 0.83 -17.37
N PHE A 89 12.09 0.76 -18.06
CA PHE A 89 11.99 0.40 -19.47
C PHE A 89 12.24 1.58 -20.43
N GLY A 90 12.76 2.70 -19.91
CA GLY A 90 13.16 3.86 -20.71
C GLY A 90 12.07 4.89 -20.94
N LEU A 91 10.88 4.76 -20.31
CA LEU A 91 9.86 5.79 -20.39
C LEU A 91 10.27 7.03 -19.60
N THR A 92 9.90 8.20 -20.11
CA THR A 92 10.12 9.48 -19.42
C THR A 92 8.96 9.80 -18.50
N VAL A 93 9.27 10.34 -17.33
CA VAL A 93 8.28 10.87 -16.39
C VAL A 93 7.55 12.05 -17.03
N HIS A 94 6.24 11.96 -17.13
CA HIS A 94 5.36 13.02 -17.61
C HIS A 94 4.74 13.79 -16.45
N TRP A 95 4.77 15.11 -16.55
CA TRP A 95 4.19 16.04 -15.59
C TRP A 95 3.09 16.86 -16.24
N GLY A 96 1.93 16.92 -15.59
CA GLY A 96 0.86 17.86 -15.98
C GLY A 96 1.24 19.31 -15.70
N GLU A 97 0.32 20.25 -15.96
CA GLU A 97 0.56 21.67 -15.65
C GLU A 97 0.46 21.96 -14.15
N ASP A 98 -0.45 21.29 -13.44
CA ASP A 98 -0.62 21.43 -12.00
C ASP A 98 0.57 20.78 -11.24
N PRO A 99 1.33 21.55 -10.45
CA PRO A 99 2.45 21.01 -9.66
C PRO A 99 1.99 20.11 -8.49
N MET A 100 0.69 20.10 -8.16
CA MET A 100 0.09 19.20 -7.17
C MET A 100 -0.43 17.90 -7.79
N GLN A 101 -0.42 17.76 -9.11
CA GLN A 101 -0.84 16.54 -9.78
C GLN A 101 0.26 15.46 -9.71
N PRO A 102 -0.08 14.20 -9.35
CA PRO A 102 0.83 13.07 -9.49
C PRO A 102 1.39 12.94 -10.91
N PRO A 103 2.67 12.62 -11.07
CA PRO A 103 3.23 12.42 -12.40
C PRO A 103 2.76 11.09 -13.00
N GLY A 104 2.93 10.91 -14.31
CA GLY A 104 2.60 9.66 -15.02
C GLY A 104 3.63 9.33 -16.10
N VAL A 105 3.24 8.50 -17.05
CA VAL A 105 4.03 8.25 -18.28
C VAL A 105 3.35 8.93 -19.47
N GLY A 106 4.15 9.41 -20.42
CA GLY A 106 3.64 10.13 -21.60
C GLY A 106 3.32 9.23 -22.80
N GLU A 107 3.81 7.99 -22.81
CA GLU A 107 3.70 7.08 -23.96
C GLU A 107 3.56 5.62 -23.50
N HIS A 108 3.08 4.78 -24.41
CA HIS A 108 2.95 3.33 -24.24
C HIS A 108 3.65 2.60 -25.40
N PRO A 109 4.88 2.07 -25.20
CA PRO A 109 5.71 1.58 -26.30
C PRO A 109 5.31 0.22 -26.88
N ILE A 110 4.55 -0.60 -26.13
CA ILE A 110 4.10 -1.92 -26.58
C ILE A 110 2.79 -1.74 -27.34
N ARG A 111 2.88 -1.78 -28.67
CA ARG A 111 1.77 -1.64 -29.63
C ARG A 111 1.47 -2.95 -30.38
N ASP A 112 2.30 -3.97 -30.18
CA ASP A 112 2.14 -5.33 -30.71
C ASP A 112 2.65 -6.35 -29.68
N LEU A 113 1.91 -7.45 -29.48
CA LEU A 113 2.22 -8.45 -28.45
C LEU A 113 3.56 -9.15 -28.67
N SER A 114 4.05 -9.25 -29.90
CA SER A 114 5.35 -9.86 -30.19
C SER A 114 6.53 -9.04 -29.63
N GLN A 115 6.34 -7.73 -29.39
CA GLN A 115 7.37 -6.86 -28.80
C GLN A 115 7.78 -7.32 -27.40
N VAL A 116 6.88 -7.99 -26.67
CA VAL A 116 7.15 -8.53 -25.32
C VAL A 116 8.41 -9.39 -25.30
N TYR A 117 8.61 -10.23 -26.31
CA TYR A 117 9.74 -11.15 -26.36
C TYR A 117 11.09 -10.46 -26.61
N GLY A 118 11.07 -9.21 -27.07
CA GLY A 118 12.25 -8.39 -27.32
C GLY A 118 12.62 -7.43 -26.18
N LEU A 119 11.82 -7.36 -25.11
CA LEU A 119 12.07 -6.44 -24.00
C LEU A 119 13.35 -6.83 -23.26
N ALA A 120 14.26 -5.85 -23.11
CA ALA A 120 15.39 -5.99 -22.21
C ALA A 120 14.89 -5.95 -20.75
N ARG A 121 15.42 -6.84 -19.92
CA ARG A 121 15.16 -6.81 -18.48
C ARG A 121 15.94 -5.64 -17.86
N PRO A 122 15.29 -4.68 -17.21
CA PRO A 122 16.00 -3.57 -16.58
C PRO A 122 16.74 -3.99 -15.31
N ASP A 123 17.79 -3.25 -14.96
CA ASP A 123 18.59 -3.41 -13.76
C ASP A 123 18.18 -2.35 -12.71
N PRO A 124 17.67 -2.75 -11.52
CA PRO A 124 17.25 -1.81 -10.47
C PRO A 124 18.38 -0.89 -9.97
N ARG A 125 19.65 -1.25 -10.19
CA ARG A 125 20.78 -0.42 -9.76
C ARG A 125 21.15 0.66 -10.76
N ARG A 126 20.60 0.63 -11.98
CA ARG A 126 21.06 1.46 -13.10
C ARG A 126 19.95 2.18 -13.84
N ASP A 127 18.77 1.58 -13.95
CA ASP A 127 17.75 2.04 -14.88
C ASP A 127 16.62 2.81 -14.19
N GLY A 128 16.07 3.80 -14.90
CA GLY A 128 14.90 4.57 -14.48
C GLY A 128 15.05 5.28 -13.13
N LEU A 129 13.97 5.31 -12.36
CA LEU A 129 13.91 5.96 -11.05
C LEU A 129 14.50 5.13 -9.90
N MET A 130 14.76 3.84 -10.10
CA MET A 130 15.23 2.96 -9.02
C MET A 130 16.55 3.41 -8.36
N PRO A 131 17.60 3.85 -9.08
CA PRO A 131 18.82 4.37 -8.45
C PRO A 131 18.57 5.54 -7.48
N PHE A 132 17.59 6.40 -7.79
CA PHE A 132 17.18 7.50 -6.92
C PHE A 132 16.47 6.96 -5.67
N ILE A 133 15.54 6.03 -5.85
CA ILE A 133 14.85 5.33 -4.75
C ILE A 133 15.87 4.70 -3.80
N LEU A 134 16.81 3.90 -4.32
CA LEU A 134 17.83 3.23 -3.51
C LEU A 134 18.74 4.22 -2.76
N THR A 135 19.00 5.39 -3.35
CA THR A 135 19.77 6.45 -2.70
C THR A 135 18.97 7.08 -1.57
N TRP A 136 17.72 7.45 -1.81
CA TRP A 136 16.85 8.07 -0.82
C TRP A 136 16.49 7.09 0.30
N THR A 137 16.24 5.82 0.01
CA THR A 137 16.01 4.77 1.03
C THR A 137 17.19 4.69 1.99
N ARG A 138 18.43 4.66 1.48
CA ARG A 138 19.66 4.67 2.32
C ARG A 138 19.82 5.96 3.12
N GLU A 139 19.41 7.10 2.56
CA GLU A 139 19.43 8.38 3.27
C GLU A 139 18.40 8.42 4.41
N PHE A 140 17.17 8.00 4.14
CA PHE A 140 16.10 7.93 5.13
C PHE A 140 16.45 6.95 6.25
N ALA A 141 16.94 5.75 5.89
CA ALA A 141 17.35 4.74 6.85
C ALA A 141 18.47 5.22 7.79
N ARG A 142 19.39 6.07 7.29
CA ARG A 142 20.46 6.69 8.10
C ARG A 142 19.96 7.87 8.94
N ALA A 143 19.05 8.68 8.41
CA ALA A 143 18.60 9.91 9.06
C ALA A 143 17.53 9.66 10.12
N LEU A 144 16.72 8.61 9.97
CA LEU A 144 15.61 8.29 10.86
C LEU A 144 16.02 7.20 11.87
N PRO A 145 15.54 7.27 13.13
CA PRO A 145 15.89 6.27 14.12
C PRO A 145 15.26 4.91 13.79
N PRO A 146 15.76 3.81 14.38
CA PRO A 146 15.24 2.46 14.14
C PRO A 146 13.74 2.27 14.46
N GLY A 147 13.17 3.12 15.31
CA GLY A 147 11.75 3.11 15.66
C GLY A 147 10.82 3.63 14.57
N VAL A 148 11.34 4.34 13.57
CA VAL A 148 10.58 4.83 12.40
C VAL A 148 10.80 3.87 11.24
N CYS A 149 9.72 3.26 10.73
CA CYS A 149 9.76 2.39 9.57
C CYS A 149 9.80 3.21 8.28
N LEU A 150 10.20 2.59 7.18
CA LEU A 150 10.09 3.17 5.84
C LEU A 150 8.97 2.45 5.07
N ALA A 151 8.13 3.19 4.36
CA ALA A 151 7.32 2.55 3.33
C ALA A 151 8.23 2.09 2.18
N GLY A 152 7.90 0.96 1.56
CA GLY A 152 8.51 0.58 0.28
C GLY A 152 8.16 1.62 -0.80
N PRO A 153 8.84 1.59 -1.95
CA PRO A 153 8.42 2.37 -3.10
C PRO A 153 7.14 1.79 -3.71
N ASP A 154 6.37 2.65 -4.35
CA ASP A 154 5.21 2.27 -5.16
C ASP A 154 5.68 1.68 -6.49
N LEU A 155 5.73 0.34 -6.57
CA LEU A 155 6.15 -0.38 -7.77
C LEU A 155 4.98 -1.05 -8.51
N GLY A 156 3.78 -1.00 -7.94
CA GLY A 156 2.60 -1.66 -8.48
C GLY A 156 2.72 -3.20 -8.51
N GLY A 157 1.73 -3.83 -9.13
CA GLY A 157 1.73 -5.23 -9.53
C GLY A 157 2.09 -5.40 -11.01
N PRO A 158 2.25 -6.64 -11.48
CA PRO A 158 2.60 -6.92 -12.87
C PRO A 158 1.63 -6.29 -13.88
N LEU A 159 0.33 -6.26 -13.56
CA LEU A 159 -0.68 -5.61 -14.40
C LEU A 159 -0.57 -4.09 -14.42
N ASN A 160 -0.17 -3.45 -13.32
CA ASN A 160 0.11 -2.01 -13.33
C ASN A 160 1.28 -1.67 -14.27
N THR A 161 2.30 -2.53 -14.30
CA THR A 161 3.40 -2.40 -15.27
C THR A 161 2.89 -2.59 -16.71
N ALA A 162 1.96 -3.53 -16.93
CA ALA A 162 1.30 -3.70 -18.24
C ALA A 162 0.54 -2.44 -18.65
N LYS A 163 -0.25 -1.86 -17.74
CA LYS A 163 -0.99 -0.60 -17.96
C LYS A 163 -0.07 0.53 -18.40
N ASP A 164 1.13 0.64 -17.83
CA ASP A 164 2.04 1.72 -18.20
C ASP A 164 2.76 1.47 -19.52
N LEU A 165 2.97 0.21 -19.94
CA LEU A 165 3.76 -0.10 -21.14
C LEU A 165 2.94 -0.43 -22.40
N PHE A 166 1.75 -1.00 -22.25
CA PHE A 166 0.89 -1.41 -23.35
C PHE A 166 0.02 -0.25 -23.82
N GLU A 167 -0.14 -0.14 -25.14
CA GLU A 167 -1.21 0.66 -25.69
C GLU A 167 -2.55 0.21 -25.09
N THR A 168 -3.42 1.18 -24.76
CA THR A 168 -4.61 0.96 -23.93
C THR A 168 -5.54 -0.11 -24.48
N ASN A 169 -5.85 -0.11 -25.78
CA ASN A 169 -6.71 -1.14 -26.35
C ASN A 169 -6.01 -2.50 -26.32
N LEU A 170 -4.72 -2.52 -26.68
CA LEU A 170 -3.93 -3.75 -26.63
C LEU A 170 -3.90 -4.38 -25.24
N LEU A 171 -3.77 -3.59 -24.17
CA LEU A 171 -3.80 -4.07 -22.79
C LEU A 171 -5.07 -4.90 -22.52
N PHE A 172 -6.23 -4.41 -22.94
CA PHE A 172 -7.52 -5.06 -22.68
C PHE A 172 -7.77 -6.26 -23.60
N THR A 173 -7.17 -6.32 -24.78
CA THR A 173 -7.32 -7.46 -25.70
C THR A 173 -6.21 -8.51 -25.57
N ALA A 174 -5.07 -8.18 -24.95
CA ALA A 174 -3.89 -9.05 -24.83
C ALA A 174 -4.21 -10.44 -24.24
N ALA A 175 -5.08 -10.48 -23.23
CA ALA A 175 -5.52 -11.72 -22.59
C ALA A 175 -6.28 -12.67 -23.54
N TYR A 176 -6.87 -12.14 -24.61
CA TYR A 176 -7.62 -12.88 -25.61
C TYR A 176 -6.79 -13.19 -26.85
N ASP A 177 -6.07 -12.19 -27.37
CA ASP A 177 -5.38 -12.25 -28.65
C ASP A 177 -4.14 -13.16 -28.60
N ASP A 178 -3.30 -13.01 -27.58
CA ASP A 178 -2.18 -13.92 -27.30
C ASP A 178 -1.93 -14.03 -25.79
N PRO A 179 -2.69 -14.90 -25.08
CA PRO A 179 -2.52 -15.08 -23.65
C PRO A 179 -1.11 -15.55 -23.27
N ARG A 180 -0.36 -16.20 -24.16
CA ARG A 180 1.00 -16.66 -23.85
C ARG A 180 1.97 -15.48 -23.82
N ALA A 181 1.89 -14.58 -24.81
CA ALA A 181 2.69 -13.36 -24.81
C ALA A 181 2.38 -12.48 -23.59
N PHE A 182 1.10 -12.32 -23.26
CA PHE A 182 0.71 -11.52 -22.09
C PHE A 182 1.20 -12.14 -20.78
N GLN A 183 1.07 -13.46 -20.61
CA GLN A 183 1.61 -14.17 -19.45
C GLN A 183 3.15 -14.09 -19.36
N ALA A 184 3.85 -14.16 -20.49
CA ALA A 184 5.30 -13.98 -20.53
C ALA A 184 5.71 -12.57 -20.05
N PHE A 185 4.97 -11.54 -20.47
CA PHE A 185 5.17 -10.18 -19.97
C PHE A 185 4.95 -10.08 -18.47
N LEU A 186 3.83 -10.59 -17.96
CA LEU A 186 3.48 -10.49 -16.53
C LEU A 186 4.48 -11.23 -15.64
N SER A 187 5.01 -12.37 -16.09
CA SER A 187 6.10 -13.08 -15.41
C SER A 187 7.36 -12.22 -15.34
N MET A 188 7.74 -11.60 -16.46
CA MET A 188 8.89 -10.71 -16.52
C MET A 188 8.72 -9.49 -15.61
N ALA A 189 7.55 -8.85 -15.63
CA ALA A 189 7.24 -7.70 -14.76
C ALA A 189 7.34 -8.08 -13.27
N ALA A 190 6.79 -9.22 -12.87
CA ALA A 190 6.90 -9.73 -11.50
C ALA A 190 8.37 -9.98 -11.08
N GLU A 191 9.18 -10.55 -11.97
CA GLU A 191 10.62 -10.78 -11.72
C GLU A 191 11.39 -9.46 -11.57
N VAL A 192 11.07 -8.45 -12.38
CA VAL A 192 11.66 -7.11 -12.27
C VAL A 192 11.28 -6.48 -10.93
N GLN A 193 9.99 -6.51 -10.56
CA GLN A 193 9.51 -5.98 -9.27
C GLN A 193 10.20 -6.67 -8.08
N ALA A 194 10.27 -8.00 -8.07
CA ALA A 194 11.01 -8.74 -7.05
C ALA A 194 12.48 -8.33 -6.98
N SER A 195 13.14 -8.09 -8.11
CA SER A 195 14.51 -7.58 -8.12
C SER A 195 14.63 -6.20 -7.47
N CYS A 196 13.67 -5.30 -7.73
CA CYS A 196 13.63 -3.97 -7.12
C CYS A 196 13.43 -4.05 -5.61
N TYR A 197 12.47 -4.85 -5.14
CA TYR A 197 12.21 -5.01 -3.71
C TYR A 197 13.43 -5.57 -2.96
N ARG A 198 14.17 -6.53 -3.54
CA ARG A 198 15.43 -7.02 -2.95
C ARG A 198 16.44 -5.89 -2.73
N GLU A 199 16.63 -5.01 -3.72
CA GLU A 199 17.54 -3.87 -3.59
C GLU A 199 17.04 -2.84 -2.58
N VAL A 200 15.74 -2.56 -2.54
CA VAL A 200 15.12 -1.64 -1.56
C VAL A 200 15.30 -2.17 -0.14
N ILE A 201 15.04 -3.46 0.09
CA ILE A 201 15.22 -4.11 1.39
C ILE A 201 16.68 -4.00 1.84
N ALA A 202 17.63 -4.26 0.94
CA ALA A 202 19.05 -4.09 1.22
C ALA A 202 19.40 -2.63 1.55
N ALA A 203 18.88 -1.67 0.77
CA ALA A 203 19.07 -0.23 0.96
C ALA A 203 18.49 0.28 2.29
N ALA A 204 17.37 -0.28 2.74
CA ALA A 204 16.73 0.05 4.00
C ALA A 204 17.47 -0.52 5.23
N GLY A 205 18.36 -1.50 5.03
CA GLY A 205 19.06 -2.22 6.10
C GLY A 205 18.30 -3.45 6.60
N GLY A 206 17.40 -4.01 5.80
CA GLY A 206 16.63 -5.22 6.11
C GLY A 206 15.11 -5.00 6.09
N LEU A 207 14.37 -6.10 5.97
CA LEU A 207 12.91 -6.08 5.80
C LEU A 207 12.18 -5.50 7.03
N ASP A 208 12.74 -5.66 8.23
CA ASP A 208 12.17 -5.12 9.48
C ASP A 208 12.23 -3.59 9.56
N ARG A 209 13.04 -2.95 8.70
CA ARG A 209 13.07 -1.49 8.56
C ARG A 209 11.91 -0.97 7.72
N LEU A 210 11.20 -1.85 7.02
CA LEU A 210 10.06 -1.48 6.18
C LEU A 210 8.72 -1.68 6.88
N THR A 211 7.68 -0.98 6.45
CA THR A 211 6.28 -1.24 6.85
C THR A 211 5.77 -2.51 6.16
N CYS A 212 5.90 -2.58 4.85
CA CYS A 212 5.77 -3.72 3.95
C CYS A 212 6.75 -3.53 2.77
N ILE A 213 6.75 -4.44 1.79
CA ILE A 213 7.67 -4.30 0.64
C ILE A 213 7.30 -3.17 -0.33
N ASP A 214 6.06 -2.68 -0.30
CA ASP A 214 5.50 -1.69 -1.23
C ASP A 214 5.07 -0.40 -0.49
N PHE A 215 4.31 0.48 -1.15
CA PHE A 215 4.07 1.88 -0.77
C PHE A 215 3.33 2.13 0.54
N ASP A 216 2.66 1.13 1.11
CA ASP A 216 1.74 1.34 2.21
C ASP A 216 2.50 1.66 3.52
N PRO A 217 2.33 2.86 4.09
CA PRO A 217 3.03 3.26 5.31
C PRO A 217 2.46 2.59 6.58
N LEU A 218 1.40 1.78 6.48
CA LEU A 218 0.92 1.02 7.63
C LEU A 218 1.81 -0.21 7.89
N TRP A 219 2.40 -0.26 9.08
CA TRP A 219 3.30 -1.35 9.47
C TRP A 219 2.57 -2.69 9.50
N ALA A 220 3.07 -3.64 8.69
CA ALA A 220 2.69 -5.05 8.81
C ALA A 220 3.60 -5.80 9.79
N PRO A 221 3.04 -6.79 10.52
CA PRO A 221 3.81 -7.74 11.31
C PRO A 221 4.90 -8.49 10.54
N GLU A 222 5.88 -8.99 11.28
CA GLU A 222 6.89 -9.91 10.79
C GLU A 222 6.23 -11.12 10.11
N GLY A 223 6.80 -11.55 8.98
CA GLY A 223 6.23 -12.63 8.15
C GLY A 223 4.93 -12.28 7.43
N ARG A 224 4.48 -11.01 7.46
CA ARG A 224 3.26 -10.54 6.79
C ARG A 224 3.48 -9.26 5.98
N LYS A 225 4.71 -9.05 5.51
CA LYS A 225 5.15 -7.82 4.82
C LYS A 225 4.99 -7.89 3.30
N GLY A 226 4.50 -9.01 2.75
CA GLY A 226 4.11 -9.10 1.36
C GLY A 226 3.05 -8.05 1.01
N PHE A 227 3.25 -7.37 -0.12
CA PHE A 227 2.31 -6.38 -0.61
C PHE A 227 2.44 -6.27 -2.12
N VAL A 228 1.31 -6.28 -2.84
CA VAL A 228 1.26 -6.03 -4.28
C VAL A 228 0.11 -5.08 -4.56
N SER A 229 0.42 -3.93 -5.17
CA SER A 229 -0.58 -2.94 -5.60
C SER A 229 -1.07 -3.19 -7.02
N ASP A 230 -2.23 -3.84 -7.17
CA ASP A 230 -2.76 -4.27 -8.46
C ASP A 230 -4.15 -3.66 -8.73
N ASP A 231 -4.18 -2.34 -8.93
CA ASP A 231 -5.43 -1.60 -9.20
C ASP A 231 -6.09 -2.01 -10.51
N VAL A 232 -5.30 -2.44 -11.50
CA VAL A 232 -5.81 -2.88 -12.81
C VAL A 232 -6.73 -4.11 -12.63
N CYS A 233 -6.50 -4.93 -11.60
CA CYS A 233 -7.33 -6.10 -11.33
C CYS A 233 -8.80 -5.75 -11.01
N ALA A 234 -9.10 -4.50 -10.65
CA ALA A 234 -10.47 -4.00 -10.46
C ALA A 234 -11.32 -4.05 -11.75
N GLY A 235 -10.67 -4.02 -12.92
CA GLY A 235 -11.33 -4.15 -14.22
C GLY A 235 -11.47 -5.59 -14.73
N LEU A 236 -11.01 -6.59 -13.97
CA LEU A 236 -10.97 -7.99 -14.42
C LEU A 236 -12.14 -8.82 -13.86
N SER A 237 -12.64 -9.76 -14.68
CA SER A 237 -13.53 -10.81 -14.17
C SER A 237 -12.80 -11.72 -13.17
N PRO A 238 -13.51 -12.47 -12.30
CA PRO A 238 -12.89 -13.47 -11.43
C PRO A 238 -12.00 -14.47 -12.19
N GLU A 239 -12.43 -14.91 -13.36
CA GLU A 239 -11.67 -15.83 -14.22
C GLU A 239 -10.36 -15.20 -14.70
N HIS A 240 -10.42 -13.95 -15.17
CA HIS A 240 -9.24 -13.23 -15.61
C HIS A 240 -8.29 -12.91 -14.46
N PHE A 241 -8.80 -12.56 -13.28
CA PHE A 241 -7.99 -12.37 -12.09
C PHE A 241 -7.20 -13.64 -11.75
N VAL A 242 -7.88 -14.79 -11.72
CA VAL A 242 -7.27 -16.10 -11.43
C VAL A 242 -6.21 -16.48 -12.45
N ARG A 243 -6.36 -16.07 -13.72
CA ARG A 243 -5.47 -16.43 -14.82
C ARG A 243 -4.31 -15.45 -15.04
N PHE A 244 -4.52 -14.15 -14.82
CA PHE A 244 -3.60 -13.08 -15.24
C PHE A 244 -3.16 -12.12 -14.13
N SER A 245 -3.78 -12.14 -12.96
CA SER A 245 -3.31 -11.35 -11.81
C SER A 245 -2.65 -12.26 -10.78
N ARG A 246 -3.44 -13.16 -10.19
CA ARG A 246 -3.02 -14.02 -9.06
C ARG A 246 -1.73 -14.80 -9.30
N PRO A 247 -1.51 -15.50 -10.44
CA PRO A 247 -0.32 -16.32 -10.63
C PRO A 247 0.97 -15.50 -10.64
N PHE A 248 0.92 -14.25 -11.07
CA PHE A 248 2.08 -13.37 -11.18
C PHE A 248 2.32 -12.60 -9.89
N ASN A 249 1.25 -12.21 -9.19
CA ASN A 249 1.35 -11.72 -7.82
C ASN A 249 1.95 -12.79 -6.89
N ASN A 250 1.60 -14.08 -7.09
CA ASN A 250 2.19 -15.20 -6.36
C ASN A 250 3.71 -15.32 -6.54
N LEU A 251 4.29 -14.87 -7.66
CA LEU A 251 5.75 -14.88 -7.82
C LEU A 251 6.42 -13.98 -6.79
N ILE A 252 5.82 -12.83 -6.48
CA ILE A 252 6.28 -11.89 -5.45
C ILE A 252 5.97 -12.44 -4.04
N PHE A 253 4.74 -12.92 -3.81
CA PHE A 253 4.33 -13.43 -2.50
C PHE A 253 5.06 -14.70 -2.07
N ARG A 254 5.62 -15.49 -3.00
CA ARG A 254 6.48 -16.64 -2.64
C ARG A 254 7.79 -16.20 -1.99
N GLU A 255 8.32 -15.03 -2.35
CA GLU A 255 9.52 -14.48 -1.73
C GLU A 255 9.20 -13.74 -0.43
N TRP A 256 8.08 -13.00 -0.40
CA TRP A 256 7.58 -12.32 0.79
C TRP A 256 6.16 -12.74 1.12
N PRO A 257 5.99 -13.87 1.84
CA PRO A 257 4.68 -14.44 2.13
C PRO A 257 3.84 -13.58 3.08
N GLY A 258 2.55 -13.90 3.10
CA GLY A 258 1.55 -13.21 3.89
C GLY A 258 1.30 -11.79 3.39
N GLY A 259 0.72 -10.97 4.25
CA GLY A 259 0.44 -9.58 3.93
C GLY A 259 -0.84 -9.39 3.13
N ARG A 260 -0.84 -8.48 2.16
CA ARG A 260 -2.08 -7.98 1.55
C ARG A 260 -1.95 -7.66 0.08
N LEU A 261 -3.07 -7.79 -0.63
CA LEU A 261 -3.25 -7.19 -1.95
C LEU A 261 -3.69 -5.74 -1.74
N HIS A 262 -3.33 -4.83 -2.64
CA HIS A 262 -4.00 -3.55 -2.78
C HIS A 262 -4.74 -3.46 -4.10
N ASN A 263 -6.00 -3.02 -4.03
CA ASN A 263 -6.72 -2.44 -5.15
C ASN A 263 -7.77 -1.47 -4.63
N CYS A 264 -7.89 -0.30 -5.25
CA CYS A 264 -8.79 0.76 -4.79
C CYS A 264 -10.26 0.31 -4.77
N GLY A 265 -10.64 -0.55 -5.72
CA GLY A 265 -12.01 -0.99 -5.98
C GLY A 265 -12.45 -0.62 -7.40
N PRO A 266 -13.50 -1.26 -7.97
CA PRO A 266 -14.31 -2.33 -7.37
C PRO A 266 -13.57 -3.67 -7.19
N HIS A 267 -14.22 -4.65 -6.55
CA HIS A 267 -13.68 -5.95 -6.17
C HIS A 267 -14.40 -7.14 -6.85
N PRO A 268 -14.45 -7.19 -8.20
CA PRO A 268 -15.10 -8.28 -8.93
C PRO A 268 -14.55 -9.65 -8.56
N ALA A 269 -13.28 -9.75 -8.14
CA ALA A 269 -12.60 -10.99 -7.78
C ALA A 269 -12.38 -11.17 -6.27
N ALA A 270 -13.15 -10.48 -5.41
CA ALA A 270 -13.01 -10.53 -3.95
C ALA A 270 -12.84 -11.95 -3.36
N GLY A 271 -13.61 -12.91 -3.88
CA GLY A 271 -13.57 -14.31 -3.45
C GLY A 271 -12.26 -15.06 -3.74
N HIS A 272 -11.31 -14.44 -4.45
CA HIS A 272 -10.01 -15.04 -4.79
C HIS A 272 -8.83 -14.32 -4.15
N TYR A 273 -9.04 -13.17 -3.49
CA TYR A 273 -7.94 -12.34 -2.98
C TYR A 273 -7.14 -13.03 -1.88
N LEU A 274 -7.78 -13.73 -0.96
CA LEU A 274 -7.06 -14.44 0.10
C LEU A 274 -6.54 -15.83 -0.33
N ASP A 275 -6.84 -16.27 -1.56
CA ASP A 275 -6.50 -17.59 -2.10
C ASP A 275 -5.28 -17.52 -3.04
N HIS A 276 -4.41 -16.53 -2.83
CA HIS A 276 -3.05 -16.57 -3.37
C HIS A 276 -2.28 -17.78 -2.81
N ASP A 277 -1.15 -18.07 -3.45
CA ASP A 277 -0.24 -19.14 -3.06
C ASP A 277 1.17 -18.56 -2.93
N PRO A 278 1.61 -18.22 -1.70
CA PRO A 278 0.97 -18.50 -0.40
C PRO A 278 -0.26 -17.61 -0.09
N PRO A 279 -1.17 -18.05 0.81
CA PRO A 279 -2.36 -17.27 1.17
C PRO A 279 -2.05 -15.90 1.78
N LEU A 280 -2.87 -14.90 1.44
CA LEU A 280 -2.77 -13.55 2.01
C LEU A 280 -3.58 -13.42 3.29
N ASN A 281 -3.32 -12.33 4.02
CA ASN A 281 -4.02 -11.95 5.23
C ASN A 281 -5.06 -10.84 5.01
N GLY A 282 -4.96 -10.06 3.93
CA GLY A 282 -5.87 -8.94 3.79
C GLY A 282 -5.88 -8.22 2.45
N LEU A 283 -6.63 -7.13 2.47
CA LEU A 283 -6.85 -6.21 1.38
C LEU A 283 -6.64 -4.79 1.91
N ASN A 284 -5.90 -3.98 1.17
CA ASN A 284 -5.85 -2.53 1.34
C ASN A 284 -6.61 -1.89 0.17
N CYS A 285 -7.60 -1.04 0.45
CA CYS A 285 -8.48 -0.51 -0.58
C CYS A 285 -9.07 0.86 -0.19
N SER A 286 -9.63 1.58 -1.16
CA SER A 286 -10.29 2.86 -0.90
C SER A 286 -11.68 2.64 -0.34
N PHE A 287 -12.00 3.21 0.81
CA PHE A 287 -13.36 3.14 1.36
C PHE A 287 -14.40 3.62 0.35
N ARG A 288 -14.11 4.70 -0.39
CA ARG A 288 -15.03 5.32 -1.35
C ARG A 288 -15.48 4.34 -2.43
N TYR A 289 -14.55 3.59 -3.01
CA TYR A 289 -14.84 2.66 -4.10
C TYR A 289 -15.24 1.26 -3.61
N THR A 290 -14.89 0.90 -2.37
CA THR A 290 -15.24 -0.37 -1.73
C THR A 290 -16.61 -0.35 -1.02
N ARG A 291 -17.13 0.81 -0.65
CA ARG A 291 -18.30 0.96 0.25
C ARG A 291 -19.47 0.03 -0.11
N GLY A 292 -19.84 -0.04 -1.39
CA GLY A 292 -20.96 -0.88 -1.86
C GLY A 292 -20.70 -2.39 -1.83
N GLU A 293 -19.44 -2.81 -1.65
CA GLU A 293 -19.00 -4.22 -1.71
C GLU A 293 -18.57 -4.77 -0.34
N LEU A 294 -18.69 -4.00 0.74
CA LEU A 294 -18.37 -4.48 2.09
C LEU A 294 -19.04 -5.82 2.47
N PRO A 295 -20.32 -6.09 2.14
CA PRO A 295 -20.93 -7.41 2.41
C PRO A 295 -20.24 -8.55 1.66
N ARG A 296 -19.78 -8.29 0.43
CA ARG A 296 -19.04 -9.26 -0.38
C ARG A 296 -17.67 -9.54 0.21
N LEU A 297 -16.97 -8.48 0.65
CA LEU A 297 -15.71 -8.62 1.36
C LEU A 297 -15.88 -9.40 2.67
N ARG A 298 -16.95 -9.13 3.45
CA ARG A 298 -17.25 -9.91 4.66
C ARG A 298 -17.28 -11.40 4.37
N GLU A 299 -18.02 -11.81 3.34
CA GLU A 299 -18.15 -13.23 2.98
C GLU A 299 -16.80 -13.82 2.55
N ALA A 300 -16.07 -13.14 1.67
CA ALA A 300 -14.80 -13.63 1.15
C ALA A 300 -13.67 -13.67 2.21
N PHE A 301 -13.75 -12.83 3.25
CA PHE A 301 -12.68 -12.64 4.23
C PHE A 301 -13.03 -13.24 5.61
N ARG A 302 -14.22 -13.84 5.75
CA ARG A 302 -14.76 -14.36 7.01
C ARG A 302 -13.73 -15.19 7.78
N GLY A 303 -13.47 -14.78 9.02
CA GLY A 303 -12.70 -15.53 10.00
C GLY A 303 -11.18 -15.55 9.79
N ARG A 304 -10.64 -14.93 8.73
CA ARG A 304 -9.19 -14.93 8.48
C ARG A 304 -8.62 -13.69 7.78
N GLY A 305 -9.46 -12.79 7.28
CA GLY A 305 -9.05 -11.62 6.51
C GLY A 305 -9.07 -10.29 7.26
N ILE A 306 -8.22 -9.37 6.81
CA ILE A 306 -8.19 -7.98 7.27
C ILE A 306 -8.54 -7.09 6.09
N VAL A 307 -9.31 -6.04 6.33
CA VAL A 307 -9.60 -5.00 5.33
C VAL A 307 -9.13 -3.66 5.88
N GLU A 308 -8.08 -3.13 5.26
CA GLU A 308 -7.56 -1.78 5.49
C GLU A 308 -8.27 -0.81 4.54
N LEU A 309 -9.05 0.12 5.11
CA LEU A 309 -9.93 1.02 4.38
C LEU A 309 -9.35 2.43 4.37
N MET A 310 -8.88 2.88 3.20
CA MET A 310 -8.32 4.21 3.01
C MET A 310 -9.41 5.27 2.93
N PHE A 311 -9.24 6.30 3.76
CA PHE A 311 -9.99 7.56 3.71
C PHE A 311 -9.06 8.65 3.22
N ASP A 312 -8.99 8.79 1.90
CA ASP A 312 -7.96 9.51 1.16
C ASP A 312 -8.51 10.43 0.06
N ASN A 313 -9.83 10.64 0.03
CA ASN A 313 -10.49 11.40 -1.02
C ASN A 313 -11.13 12.70 -0.50
N GLY A 314 -10.50 13.32 0.51
CA GLY A 314 -10.90 14.61 1.05
C GLY A 314 -12.13 14.58 1.97
N GLU A 315 -12.42 13.43 2.58
CA GLU A 315 -13.48 13.28 3.58
C GLU A 315 -13.25 14.19 4.81
N THR A 316 -14.34 14.73 5.37
CA THR A 316 -14.31 15.42 6.67
C THR A 316 -14.23 14.42 7.84
N ALA A 317 -13.88 14.88 9.04
CA ALA A 317 -13.86 14.03 10.24
C ALA A 317 -15.18 13.26 10.46
N VAL A 318 -16.31 13.92 10.24
CA VAL A 318 -17.64 13.32 10.36
C VAL A 318 -17.86 12.23 9.32
N GLN A 319 -17.47 12.48 8.06
CA GLN A 319 -17.60 11.51 6.98
C GLN A 319 -16.70 10.28 7.20
N ILE A 320 -15.49 10.49 7.71
CA ILE A 320 -14.56 9.41 8.05
C ILE A 320 -15.14 8.54 9.15
N LEU A 321 -15.59 9.15 10.25
CA LEU A 321 -16.19 8.41 11.37
C LEU A 321 -17.41 7.61 10.92
N GLN A 322 -18.34 8.25 10.19
CA GLN A 322 -19.54 7.59 9.68
C GLN A 322 -19.18 6.42 8.74
N GLY A 323 -18.24 6.64 7.83
CA GLY A 323 -17.79 5.59 6.91
C GLY A 323 -17.12 4.42 7.63
N PHE A 324 -16.33 4.70 8.67
CA PHE A 324 -15.74 3.65 9.48
C PHE A 324 -16.79 2.88 10.28
N GLU A 325 -17.77 3.55 10.88
CA GLU A 325 -18.87 2.87 11.59
C GLU A 325 -19.71 1.99 10.66
N GLU A 326 -19.94 2.43 9.42
CA GLU A 326 -20.58 1.61 8.38
C GLU A 326 -19.75 0.38 8.03
N ALA A 327 -18.44 0.55 7.84
CA ALA A 327 -17.52 -0.56 7.59
C ALA A 327 -17.50 -1.56 8.75
N LEU A 328 -17.46 -1.07 9.99
CA LEU A 328 -17.52 -1.91 11.19
C LEU A 328 -18.83 -2.69 11.22
N ALA A 329 -19.97 -2.04 10.98
CA ALA A 329 -21.28 -2.71 10.96
C ALA A 329 -21.37 -3.78 9.85
N ALA A 330 -20.70 -3.57 8.72
CA ALA A 330 -20.71 -4.51 7.60
C ALA A 330 -19.75 -5.70 7.81
N LEU A 331 -18.57 -5.49 8.39
CA LEU A 331 -17.46 -6.46 8.44
C LEU A 331 -17.36 -7.22 9.77
N VAL A 332 -17.61 -6.55 10.90
CA VAL A 332 -17.58 -7.15 12.25
C VAL A 332 -18.86 -7.97 12.46
N PRO A 333 -18.81 -9.17 13.08
CA PRO A 333 -17.72 -9.75 13.85
C PRO A 333 -16.78 -10.68 13.09
N GLU A 334 -16.86 -10.74 11.76
CA GLU A 334 -16.22 -11.80 10.97
C GLU A 334 -14.87 -11.38 10.38
N VAL A 335 -14.69 -10.09 10.10
CA VAL A 335 -13.53 -9.53 9.42
C VAL A 335 -12.97 -8.36 10.21
N VAL A 336 -11.64 -8.31 10.36
CA VAL A 336 -10.97 -7.19 11.02
C VAL A 336 -10.96 -6.00 10.05
N ALA A 337 -11.59 -4.90 10.44
CA ALA A 337 -11.56 -3.65 9.68
C ALA A 337 -10.59 -2.65 10.33
N ILE A 338 -9.68 -2.09 9.54
CA ILE A 338 -8.69 -1.11 9.99
C ILE A 338 -8.88 0.15 9.14
N PRO A 339 -9.20 1.31 9.72
CA PRO A 339 -9.26 2.55 8.95
C PRO A 339 -7.84 3.07 8.71
N VAL A 340 -7.57 3.57 7.50
CA VAL A 340 -6.31 4.21 7.13
C VAL A 340 -6.61 5.64 6.73
N ILE A 341 -6.33 6.58 7.64
CA ILE A 341 -6.71 7.98 7.51
C ILE A 341 -5.58 8.77 6.85
N TRP A 342 -5.84 9.33 5.67
CA TRP A 342 -4.90 10.21 4.97
C TRP A 342 -5.25 11.66 5.25
N LEU A 343 -4.39 12.30 6.03
CA LEU A 343 -4.49 13.69 6.43
C LEU A 343 -3.56 14.56 5.60
N ASN A 344 -3.88 15.85 5.53
CA ASN A 344 -3.02 16.86 4.94
C ASN A 344 -2.89 18.08 5.87
N GLN A 345 -2.21 19.12 5.42
CA GLN A 345 -1.96 20.35 6.18
C GLN A 345 -3.21 21.12 6.63
N SER A 346 -4.37 20.90 6.01
CA SER A 346 -5.60 21.64 6.35
C SER A 346 -6.22 21.21 7.69
N TRP A 347 -5.90 20.00 8.16
CA TRP A 347 -6.39 19.46 9.42
C TRP A 347 -5.74 20.16 10.61
N SER A 348 -6.52 20.65 11.57
CA SER A 348 -5.97 21.22 12.80
C SER A 348 -5.55 20.14 13.79
N ASP A 349 -4.70 20.48 14.76
CA ASP A 349 -4.33 19.55 15.85
C ASP A 349 -5.55 19.15 16.71
N GLY A 350 -6.59 19.99 16.76
CA GLY A 350 -7.85 19.68 17.44
C GLY A 350 -8.67 18.63 16.68
N ASP A 351 -8.80 18.82 15.35
CA ASP A 351 -9.55 17.90 14.49
C ASP A 351 -8.93 16.50 14.48
N ILE A 352 -7.60 16.42 14.40
CA ILE A 352 -6.87 15.14 14.41
C ILE A 352 -7.11 14.39 15.74
N ARG A 353 -7.03 15.08 16.88
CA ARG A 353 -7.28 14.46 18.20
C ARG A 353 -8.74 14.04 18.36
N GLY A 354 -9.67 14.90 17.98
CA GLY A 354 -11.11 14.59 18.05
C GLY A 354 -11.45 13.35 17.22
N LEU A 355 -11.03 13.33 15.96
CA LEU A 355 -11.22 12.19 15.07
C LEU A 355 -10.57 10.92 15.64
N TYR A 356 -9.35 11.02 16.18
CA TYR A 356 -8.67 9.88 16.80
C TYR A 356 -9.48 9.27 17.96
N GLU A 357 -9.97 10.08 18.89
CA GLU A 357 -10.75 9.59 20.03
C GLU A 357 -12.07 8.95 19.59
N ASP A 358 -12.75 9.56 18.61
CA ASP A 358 -14.00 9.03 18.08
C ASP A 358 -13.80 7.67 17.37
N LEU A 359 -12.78 7.57 16.51
CA LEU A 359 -12.41 6.33 15.83
C LEU A 359 -11.99 5.25 16.82
N ARG A 360 -11.22 5.61 17.85
CA ARG A 360 -10.81 4.67 18.90
C ARG A 360 -12.01 4.16 19.69
N GLY A 361 -12.98 5.03 20.00
CA GLY A 361 -14.23 4.64 20.63
C GLY A 361 -15.01 3.61 19.80
N ALA A 362 -15.13 3.84 18.49
CA ALA A 362 -15.76 2.91 17.55
C ALA A 362 -14.99 1.57 17.45
N ALA A 363 -13.68 1.63 17.28
CA ALA A 363 -12.80 0.46 17.21
C ALA A 363 -12.82 -0.38 18.50
N GLY A 364 -12.92 0.26 19.67
CA GLY A 364 -13.06 -0.41 20.96
C GLY A 364 -14.41 -1.12 21.12
N ARG A 365 -15.50 -0.51 20.64
CA ARG A 365 -16.82 -1.18 20.58
C ARG A 365 -16.75 -2.40 19.66
N ALA A 366 -16.18 -2.25 18.47
CA ALA A 366 -16.03 -3.32 17.50
C ALA A 366 -15.18 -4.50 18.03
N ALA A 367 -14.03 -4.22 18.64
CA ALA A 367 -13.14 -5.26 19.17
C ALA A 367 -13.81 -6.15 20.23
N ARG A 368 -14.77 -5.63 21.00
CA ARG A 368 -15.56 -6.40 21.97
C ARG A 368 -16.56 -7.36 21.31
N HIS A 369 -17.07 -7.00 20.13
CA HIS A 369 -18.03 -7.83 19.38
C HIS A 369 -17.36 -8.77 18.40
N MET A 370 -16.09 -8.51 18.04
CA MET A 370 -15.33 -9.31 17.10
C MET A 370 -15.22 -10.78 17.53
N ARG A 371 -15.35 -11.69 16.57
CA ARG A 371 -15.10 -13.12 16.78
C ARG A 371 -13.61 -13.41 16.62
N TRP A 372 -12.90 -13.41 17.73
CA TRP A 372 -11.49 -13.78 17.80
C TRP A 372 -11.36 -15.30 17.69
N VAL A 373 -10.65 -15.78 16.69
CA VAL A 373 -10.43 -17.22 16.43
C VAL A 373 -8.97 -17.65 16.58
N GLY A 374 -8.05 -16.70 16.84
CA GLY A 374 -6.65 -16.99 17.12
C GLY A 374 -6.45 -17.47 18.55
N GLU A 375 -5.48 -18.37 18.74
CA GLU A 375 -5.02 -18.86 20.06
C GLU A 375 -4.41 -17.70 20.88
N GLU A 376 -4.53 -17.69 22.21
CA GLU A 376 -4.04 -16.57 23.05
C GLU A 376 -2.50 -16.43 23.08
#